data_AF-A0A2S5K775-F1
#
_entry.id   AF-A0A2S5K775-F1
#
_cell.length_a   1.000
_cell.length_b   1.000
_cell.length_c   1.000
_cell.angle_alpha   90.00
_cell.angle_beta   90.00
_cell.angle_gamma   90.00
#
_symmetry.space_group_name_H-M   'P 1'
#
loop_
_entity.id
_entity.type
_entity.pdbx_description
1 polymer ?
#
loop_
_entity_poly.entity_id
_entity_poly.type
_entity_poly.pdbx_seq_one_letter_code
_entity_poly.pdbx_strand_id
1 'polypeptide(L)'
;MKNPFETMIIPGGILLLGFLSALLLPAPSFGLIWAQRLQQSLHLQDLNQLYTLVFCLWFLLLGTLEFFVIRFIWRRWFQMR
;
A
#
# COMPACT_ATOMS: atom_id res chain seq x y z
N MET A 1 -9.53 -24.30 16.81
CA MET A 1 -8.29 -23.51 16.89
C MET A 1 -7.99 -23.08 15.47
N LYS A 2 -8.04 -21.78 15.15
CA LYS A 2 -7.83 -21.30 13.76
C LYS A 2 -6.39 -21.60 13.36
N ASN A 3 -6.20 -22.26 12.22
CA ASN A 3 -4.85 -22.64 11.77
C ASN A 3 -3.99 -21.38 11.67
N PRO A 4 -2.76 -21.38 12.23
CA PRO A 4 -1.89 -20.19 12.19
C PRO A 4 -1.58 -19.75 10.75
N PHE A 5 -1.60 -20.69 9.80
CA PHE A 5 -1.50 -20.42 8.37
C PHE A 5 -2.68 -19.62 7.81
N GLU A 6 -3.93 -19.91 8.18
CA GLU A 6 -5.10 -19.11 7.76
C GLU A 6 -5.02 -17.67 8.27
N THR A 7 -4.39 -17.46 9.43
CA THR A 7 -4.21 -16.13 10.03
C THR A 7 -3.16 -15.31 9.27
N MET A 8 -2.21 -15.95 8.59
CA MET A 8 -1.14 -15.29 7.82
C MET A 8 -1.46 -15.17 6.32
N ILE A 9 -2.26 -16.09 5.77
CA ILE A 9 -2.70 -16.08 4.36
C ILE A 9 -3.57 -14.86 4.05
N ILE A 10 -4.44 -14.44 4.97
CA ILE A 10 -5.30 -13.27 4.78
C ILE A 10 -4.48 -11.98 4.63
N PRO A 11 -3.59 -11.59 5.56
CA PRO A 11 -2.74 -10.41 5.39
C PRO A 11 -1.78 -10.55 4.21
N GLY A 12 -1.24 -11.74 3.94
CA GLY A 12 -0.42 -11.99 2.75
C GLY A 12 -1.19 -11.80 1.44
N GLY A 13 -2.43 -12.25 1.37
CA GLY A 13 -3.32 -12.05 0.22
C GLY A 13 -3.69 -10.59 -0.01
N ILE A 14 -3.92 -9.82 1.06
CA ILE A 14 -4.18 -8.37 0.97
C ILE A 14 -2.93 -7.63 0.48
N LEU A 15 -1.74 -7.99 0.97
CA LEU A 15 -0.49 -7.43 0.46
C LEU A 15 -0.27 -7.81 -1.01
N LEU A 16 -0.60 -9.03 -1.42
CA LEU A 16 -0.46 -9.47 -2.81
C LEU A 16 -1.45 -8.77 -3.75
N LEU A 17 -2.71 -8.59 -3.32
CA LEU A 17 -3.72 -7.81 -4.07
C LEU A 17 -3.34 -6.34 -4.16
N GLY A 18 -2.87 -5.73 -3.07
CA GLY A 18 -2.33 -4.38 -3.07
C GLY A 18 -1.15 -4.22 -4.04
N PHE A 19 -0.37 -5.29 -4.26
CA PHE A 19 0.85 -5.26 -5.08
C PHE A 19 0.45 -5.27 -6.54
N LEU A 20 -0.51 -6.13 -6.88
CA LEU A 20 -1.13 -6.16 -8.20
C LEU A 20 -1.84 -4.82 -8.50
N SER A 21 -2.52 -4.22 -7.52
CA SER A 21 -3.12 -2.89 -7.62
C SER A 21 -2.07 -1.80 -7.90
N ALA A 22 -0.96 -1.81 -7.17
CA ALA A 22 0.14 -0.87 -7.38
C ALA A 22 0.85 -1.05 -8.72
N LEU A 23 0.90 -2.28 -9.26
CA LEU A 23 1.40 -2.53 -10.62
C LEU A 23 0.44 -2.03 -11.71
N LEU A 24 -0.88 -2.10 -11.47
CA LEU A 24 -1.90 -1.67 -12.42
C LEU A 24 -2.08 -0.15 -12.44
N LEU A 25 -1.92 0.53 -11.30
CA LEU A 25 -2.07 1.97 -11.19
C LEU A 25 -0.70 2.67 -11.30
N PRO A 26 -0.52 3.62 -12.23
CA PRO A 26 0.68 4.44 -12.25
C PRO A 26 0.76 5.23 -10.94
N ALA A 27 1.83 5.03 -10.18
CA ALA A 27 2.10 5.83 -8.99
C ALA A 27 2.20 7.32 -9.39
N PRO A 28 1.72 8.23 -8.54
CA PRO A 28 1.76 9.65 -8.85
C PRO A 28 3.20 10.12 -9.09
N SER A 29 3.47 10.59 -10.29
CA SER A 29 4.74 11.22 -10.63
C SER A 29 4.75 12.65 -10.10
N PHE A 30 5.65 12.92 -9.16
CA PHE A 30 5.87 14.28 -8.69
C PHE A 30 6.49 15.12 -9.81
N GLY A 31 6.07 16.38 -9.94
CA GLY A 31 6.73 17.32 -10.84
C GLY A 31 8.22 17.44 -10.47
N LEU A 32 9.10 17.50 -11.47
CA LEU A 32 10.57 17.48 -11.33
C LEU A 32 11.10 18.41 -10.22
N ILE A 33 10.54 19.61 -10.10
CA ILE A 33 10.92 20.60 -9.08
C ILE A 33 10.62 20.10 -7.65
N TRP A 34 9.48 19.47 -7.43
CA TRP A 34 9.10 18.93 -6.12
C TRP A 34 9.90 17.67 -5.78
N ALA A 35 10.11 16.80 -6.77
CA ALA A 35 10.91 15.60 -6.61
C ALA A 35 12.35 15.93 -6.18
N GLN A 36 12.98 16.94 -6.80
CA GLN A 36 14.34 17.37 -6.44
C GLN A 36 14.41 17.99 -5.04
N ARG A 37 13.41 18.79 -4.63
CA ARG A 37 13.38 19.39 -3.29
C ARG A 37 13.22 18.33 -2.18
N LEU A 38 12.38 17.32 -2.41
CA LEU A 38 12.23 16.18 -1.52
C LEU A 38 13.48 15.30 -1.50
N GLN A 39 14.09 15.04 -2.67
CA GLN A 39 15.34 14.28 -2.78
C GLN A 39 16.45 14.93 -1.94
N GLN A 40 16.63 16.25 -2.08
CA GLN A 40 17.62 17.00 -1.30
C GLN A 40 17.32 16.99 0.20
N SER A 41 16.04 17.12 0.57
CA SER A 41 15.62 17.10 2.00
C SER A 41 15.84 15.74 2.66
N LEU A 42 15.67 14.65 1.91
CA LEU A 42 15.84 13.29 2.40
C LEU A 42 17.26 12.72 2.16
N HIS A 43 18.19 13.51 1.61
CA HIS A 43 19.54 13.09 1.21
C HIS A 43 19.56 11.82 0.32
N LEU A 44 18.59 11.67 -0.58
CA LEU A 44 18.58 10.53 -1.51
C LEU A 44 19.56 10.76 -2.67
N GLN A 45 20.33 9.72 -2.97
CA GLN A 45 21.35 9.76 -4.02
C GLN A 45 20.73 9.81 -5.43
N ASP A 46 19.54 9.22 -5.62
CA ASP A 46 18.92 9.12 -6.94
C ASP A 46 17.40 9.36 -6.89
N LEU A 47 16.87 9.93 -7.99
CA LEU A 47 15.42 10.15 -8.16
C LEU A 47 14.65 8.83 -8.18
N ASN A 48 15.23 7.77 -8.74
CA ASN A 48 14.61 6.45 -8.80
C ASN A 48 14.40 5.85 -7.40
N GLN A 49 15.34 6.10 -6.48
CA GLN A 49 15.20 5.67 -5.08
C GLN A 49 14.05 6.43 -4.37
N LEU A 50 13.86 7.70 -4.69
CA LEU A 50 12.70 8.47 -4.22
C LEU A 50 11.40 7.90 -4.79
N TYR A 51 11.34 7.62 -6.09
CA TYR A 51 10.17 7.01 -6.70
C TYR A 51 9.86 5.62 -6.15
N THR A 52 10.88 4.84 -5.79
CA THR A 52 10.72 3.54 -5.13
C THR A 52 10.10 3.70 -3.73
N LEU A 53 10.54 4.68 -2.95
CA LEU A 53 9.91 4.99 -1.65
C LEU A 53 8.46 5.45 -1.81
N VAL A 54 8.19 6.32 -2.78
CA VAL A 54 6.83 6.77 -3.10
C VAL A 54 5.96 5.59 -3.49
N PHE A 55 6.46 4.71 -4.35
CA PHE A 55 5.76 3.50 -4.76
C PHE A 55 5.48 2.57 -3.57
N CYS A 56 6.46 2.37 -2.68
CA CYS A 56 6.30 1.58 -1.47
C CYS A 56 5.26 2.16 -0.50
N LEU A 57 5.29 3.48 -0.29
CA LEU A 57 4.28 4.18 0.51
C LEU A 57 2.88 4.07 -0.11
N TRP A 58 2.79 4.22 -1.43
CA TRP A 58 1.53 4.09 -2.16
C TRP A 58 0.95 2.68 -2.06
N PHE A 59 1.80 1.67 -2.24
CA PHE A 59 1.47 0.26 -2.05
C PHE A 59 0.95 -0.02 -0.62
N LEU A 60 1.65 0.47 0.41
CA LEU A 60 1.22 0.31 1.81
C LEU A 60 -0.11 1.02 2.09
N LEU A 61 -0.33 2.19 1.49
CA LEU A 61 -1.57 2.94 1.63
C LEU A 61 -2.74 2.19 0.99
N LEU A 62 -2.57 1.71 -0.25
CA LEU A 62 -3.57 0.89 -0.94
C LEU A 62 -3.89 -0.40 -0.17
N GLY A 63 -2.86 -1.14 0.26
CA GLY A 63 -3.06 -2.37 1.04
C GLY A 63 -3.75 -2.12 2.38
N THR A 64 -3.42 -1.02 3.07
CA THR A 64 -4.10 -0.62 4.31
C THR A 64 -5.56 -0.25 4.07
N LEU A 65 -5.84 0.48 2.98
CA LEU A 65 -7.18 0.89 2.59
C LEU A 65 -8.04 -0.33 2.25
N GLU A 66 -7.52 -1.28 1.47
CA GLU A 66 -8.19 -2.55 1.16
C GLU A 66 -8.55 -3.32 2.44
N PHE A 67 -7.60 -3.49 3.36
CA PHE A 67 -7.87 -4.13 4.64
C PHE A 67 -8.95 -3.40 5.43
N PHE A 68 -8.90 -2.07 5.46
CA PHE A 68 -9.88 -1.25 6.18
C PHE A 68 -11.27 -1.39 5.58
N VAL A 69 -11.39 -1.37 4.25
CA VAL A 69 -12.67 -1.55 3.53
C VAL A 69 -13.24 -2.94 3.77
N ILE A 70 -12.44 -4.00 3.65
CA ILE A 70 -12.87 -5.37 3.95
C ILE A 70 -13.35 -5.47 5.40
N ARG A 71 -12.59 -4.92 6.34
CA ARG A 71 -12.96 -4.91 7.77
C ARG A 71 -14.22 -4.09 8.05
N PHE A 72 -14.40 -2.97 7.36
CA PHE A 72 -15.57 -2.10 7.49
C PHE A 72 -16.83 -2.79 6.96
N ILE A 73 -16.76 -3.41 5.77
CA ILE A 73 -17.84 -4.21 5.20
C ILE A 73 -18.18 -5.38 6.13
N TRP A 74 -17.17 -6.11 6.59
CA TRP A 74 -17.39 -7.22 7.52
C TRP A 74 -18.10 -6.75 8.80
N ARG A 75 -17.64 -5.68 9.45
CA ARG A 75 -18.30 -5.10 10.64
C ARG A 75 -19.74 -4.67 10.36
N ARG A 76 -20.01 -4.02 9.22
CA ARG A 76 -21.35 -3.51 8.89
C ARG A 76 -22.36 -4.63 8.59
N TRP A 77 -21.91 -5.72 7.97
CA TRP A 77 -22.81 -6.82 7.57
C TRP A 77 -22.88 -7.97 8.59
N PHE A 78 -21.83 -8.25 9.38
CA PHE A 78 -21.85 -9.32 10.40
C PHE A 78 -22.38 -8.89 11.78
N GLN A 79 -22.51 -7.60 12.10
CA GLN A 79 -23.16 -7.17 13.36
C GLN A 79 -24.70 -7.18 13.31
N MET A 80 -25.30 -7.43 12.15
CA MET A 80 -26.76 -7.45 11.95
C MET A 80 -27.35 -8.86 12.05
N ARG A 81 -26.58 -9.86 12.49
CA ARG A 81 -27.01 -11.26 12.58
C ARG A 81 -26.57 -11.90 13.89
#